data_AF-A0A520SH50-F1
#
_entry.id   AF-A0A520SH50-F1
#
_cell.length_a   1.000
_cell.length_b   1.000
_cell.length_c   1.000
_cell.angle_alpha   90.00
_cell.angle_beta   90.00
_cell.angle_gamma   90.00
#
_symmetry.space_group_name_H-M   'P 1'
#
loop_
_entity.id
_entity.type
_entity.pdbx_description
1 polymer ?
#
loop_
_entity_poly.entity_id
_entity_poly.type
_entity_poly.pdbx_seq_one_letter_code
_entity_poly.pdbx_strand_id
1 'polypeptide(L)'
;MNDFLQVQKQSSLFAAGDIVSLASPRGRSGVMAVRAGQYLADAIWKRLQGKMPHRFQPQQRWLTLLNLGKGSAIAAKGRFALESPYLLLLKDRIDRQFMQRFQGRSMGSEDGMRCEGCAAKLSGQTLQAVFPGVFEDAAIEDLEDRMRVRSIDALTYLVDDPYVMGVLSVRHAMTDIWAMGARPTQCLSLIGV
;
A
#
# COMPACT_ATOMS: atom_id res chain seq x y z
N MET A 1 -11.63 -11.46 -10.54
CA MET A 1 -12.53 -11.70 -9.38
C MET A 1 -13.99 -11.59 -9.78
N ASN A 2 -14.92 -12.07 -8.95
CA ASN A 2 -16.36 -11.80 -9.11
C ASN A 2 -16.76 -10.46 -8.45
N ASP A 3 -18.03 -10.09 -8.55
CA ASP A 3 -18.56 -8.84 -7.99
C ASP A 3 -18.69 -8.86 -6.45
N PHE A 4 -18.27 -9.92 -5.77
CA PHE A 4 -18.24 -10.02 -4.31
C PHE A 4 -16.81 -10.03 -3.76
N LEU A 5 -15.83 -9.62 -4.58
CA LEU A 5 -14.40 -9.63 -4.25
C LEU A 5 -13.86 -11.04 -3.95
N GLN A 6 -14.50 -12.08 -4.48
CA GLN A 6 -14.04 -13.45 -4.38
C GLN A 6 -13.16 -13.84 -5.56
N VAL A 7 -12.19 -14.70 -5.28
CA VAL A 7 -11.37 -15.34 -6.30
C VAL A 7 -12.24 -16.30 -7.10
N GLN A 8 -12.10 -16.25 -8.43
CA GLN A 8 -12.86 -17.14 -9.31
C GLN A 8 -12.47 -18.60 -8.99
N LYS A 9 -13.47 -19.48 -8.93
CA LYS A 9 -13.32 -20.90 -8.55
C LYS A 9 -12.98 -21.14 -7.08
N GLN A 10 -12.92 -20.11 -6.21
CA GLN A 10 -12.63 -20.29 -4.79
C GLN A 10 -13.46 -19.34 -3.91
N SER A 11 -14.66 -19.79 -3.50
CA SER A 11 -15.64 -18.97 -2.77
C SER A 11 -15.26 -18.62 -1.33
N SER A 12 -14.27 -19.29 -0.76
CA SER A 12 -13.72 -18.99 0.57
C SER A 12 -12.60 -17.95 0.54
N LEU A 13 -12.05 -17.65 -0.64
CA LEU A 13 -10.92 -16.75 -0.79
C LEU A 13 -11.40 -15.39 -1.31
N PHE A 14 -11.09 -14.34 -0.56
CA PHE A 14 -11.41 -12.97 -0.90
C PHE A 14 -10.12 -12.16 -1.03
N ALA A 15 -10.11 -11.12 -1.86
CA ALA A 15 -9.04 -10.14 -1.85
C ALA A 15 -9.51 -8.77 -2.33
N ALA A 16 -8.74 -7.73 -1.97
CA ALA A 16 -9.00 -6.33 -2.28
C ALA A 16 -7.67 -5.60 -2.57
N GLY A 17 -7.76 -4.35 -3.03
CA GLY A 17 -6.57 -3.55 -3.34
C GLY A 17 -5.95 -3.88 -4.70
N ASP A 18 -4.65 -3.59 -4.85
CA ASP A 18 -3.96 -3.62 -6.14
C ASP A 18 -3.64 -5.03 -6.66
N ILE A 19 -3.79 -6.05 -5.82
CA ILE A 19 -3.73 -7.47 -6.21
C ILE A 19 -4.97 -7.93 -6.98
N VAL A 20 -6.03 -7.11 -7.03
CA VAL A 20 -7.31 -7.46 -7.64
C VAL A 20 -7.42 -6.94 -9.06
N SER A 21 -7.67 -7.87 -9.99
CA SER A 21 -8.18 -7.55 -11.33
C SER A 21 -9.68 -7.85 -11.41
N LEU A 22 -10.46 -6.79 -11.65
CA LEU A 22 -11.90 -6.88 -11.89
C LEU A 22 -12.15 -7.12 -13.39
N ALA A 23 -13.24 -7.83 -13.72
CA ALA A 23 -13.54 -8.21 -15.11
C ALA A 23 -13.72 -7.01 -16.06
N SER A 24 -14.19 -5.86 -15.55
CA SER A 24 -14.25 -4.63 -16.32
C SER A 24 -12.92 -3.85 -16.19
N PRO A 25 -12.22 -3.55 -17.29
CA PRO A 25 -10.97 -2.80 -17.25
C PRO A 25 -11.21 -1.39 -16.71
N ARG A 26 -10.46 -0.99 -15.68
CA ARG A 26 -10.53 0.33 -15.06
C ARG A 26 -9.14 0.77 -14.59
N GLY A 27 -8.94 2.08 -14.49
CA GLY A 27 -7.71 2.64 -13.91
C GLY A 27 -7.56 2.21 -12.45
N ARG A 28 -6.35 1.80 -12.07
CA ARG A 28 -6.00 1.52 -10.67
C ARG A 28 -5.96 2.84 -9.90
N SER A 29 -6.52 2.83 -8.70
CA SER A 29 -6.63 4.03 -7.85
C SER A 29 -6.66 3.62 -6.40
N GLY A 30 -5.87 4.30 -5.57
CA GLY A 30 -5.90 4.10 -4.12
C GLY A 30 -7.29 4.29 -3.51
N VAL A 31 -8.11 5.20 -4.06
CA VAL A 31 -9.51 5.40 -3.61
C VAL A 31 -10.34 4.13 -3.82
N MET A 32 -10.14 3.44 -4.95
CA MET A 32 -10.82 2.17 -5.19
C MET A 32 -10.30 1.06 -4.29
N ALA A 33 -8.98 0.99 -4.07
CA ALA A 33 -8.38 0.00 -3.17
C ALA A 33 -8.95 0.13 -1.74
N VAL A 34 -8.99 1.36 -1.22
CA VAL A 34 -9.58 1.69 0.09
C VAL A 34 -11.06 1.32 0.15
N ARG A 35 -11.83 1.66 -0.90
CA ARG A 35 -13.26 1.34 -0.95
C ARG A 35 -13.49 -0.17 -1.03
N ALA A 36 -12.70 -0.91 -1.82
CA ALA A 36 -12.77 -2.36 -1.89
C ALA A 36 -12.51 -3.00 -0.53
N GLY A 37 -11.58 -2.46 0.27
CA GLY A 37 -11.35 -2.90 1.66
C GLY A 37 -12.58 -2.85 2.55
N GLN A 38 -13.43 -1.82 2.42
CA GLN A 38 -14.68 -1.71 3.20
C GLN A 38 -15.69 -2.81 2.81
N TYR A 39 -15.83 -3.10 1.52
CA TYR A 39 -16.69 -4.18 1.04
C TYR A 39 -16.14 -5.55 1.44
N LEU A 40 -14.82 -5.72 1.45
CA LEU A 40 -14.17 -6.94 1.92
C LEU A 40 -14.46 -7.18 3.41
N ALA A 41 -14.33 -6.16 4.25
CA ALA A 41 -14.64 -6.26 5.68
C ALA A 41 -16.11 -6.67 5.93
N ASP A 42 -17.06 -6.03 5.26
CA ASP A 42 -18.48 -6.41 5.32
C ASP A 42 -18.71 -7.84 4.80
N ALA A 43 -18.05 -8.22 3.70
CA ALA A 43 -18.20 -9.54 3.10
C ALA A 43 -17.73 -10.66 4.04
N ILE A 44 -16.59 -10.46 4.72
CA ILE A 44 -16.07 -11.42 5.70
C ILE A 44 -17.08 -11.59 6.84
N TRP A 45 -17.54 -10.50 7.46
CA TRP A 45 -18.49 -10.55 8.58
C TRP A 45 -19.81 -11.22 8.20
N LYS A 46 -20.37 -10.90 7.03
CA LYS A 46 -21.60 -11.52 6.55
C LYS A 46 -21.41 -13.00 6.27
N ARG A 47 -20.27 -13.40 5.71
CA ARG A 47 -19.97 -14.80 5.42
C ARG A 47 -19.88 -15.62 6.70
N LEU A 48 -19.26 -15.07 7.75
CA LEU A 48 -19.22 -15.69 9.08
C LEU A 48 -20.62 -15.88 9.69
N GLN A 49 -21.57 -15.00 9.37
CA GLN A 49 -22.97 -15.12 9.79
C GLN A 49 -23.84 -15.98 8.86
N GLY A 50 -23.25 -16.65 7.86
CA GLY A 50 -24.00 -17.41 6.85
C GLY A 50 -24.82 -16.55 5.88
N LYS A 51 -24.62 -15.22 5.87
CA LYS A 51 -25.34 -14.27 5.01
C LYS A 51 -24.59 -14.04 3.69
N MET A 52 -25.33 -13.60 2.67
CA MET A 52 -24.75 -13.19 1.40
C MET A 52 -24.07 -11.81 1.50
N PRO A 53 -22.81 -11.66 1.03
CA PRO A 53 -22.10 -10.38 1.02
C PRO A 53 -22.76 -9.38 0.05
N HIS A 54 -22.55 -8.08 0.28
CA HIS A 54 -23.00 -7.08 -0.68
C HIS A 54 -22.19 -7.13 -1.98
N ARG A 55 -22.86 -6.88 -3.10
CA ARG A 55 -22.19 -6.72 -4.39
C ARG A 55 -21.31 -5.46 -4.37
N PHE A 56 -20.03 -5.61 -4.69
CA PHE A 56 -19.09 -4.51 -4.85
C PHE A 56 -19.51 -3.63 -6.02
N GLN A 57 -19.79 -2.36 -5.71
CA GLN A 57 -20.11 -1.34 -6.70
C GLN A 57 -18.98 -0.30 -6.77
N PRO A 58 -18.04 -0.47 -7.71
CA PRO A 58 -16.92 0.44 -7.87
C PRO A 58 -17.38 1.82 -8.35
N GLN A 59 -16.78 2.85 -7.78
CA GLN A 59 -17.04 4.23 -8.18
C GLN A 59 -16.41 4.50 -9.55
N GLN A 60 -17.18 5.09 -10.47
CA GLN A 60 -16.69 5.36 -11.83
C GLN A 60 -15.82 6.61 -11.96
N ARG A 61 -16.00 7.58 -11.06
CA ARG A 61 -15.30 8.86 -11.09
C ARG A 61 -14.90 9.24 -9.67
N TRP A 62 -13.62 9.43 -9.43
CA TRP A 62 -13.09 9.94 -8.17
C TRP A 62 -12.37 11.26 -8.38
N LEU A 63 -12.12 11.97 -7.29
CA LEU A 63 -11.25 13.14 -7.30
C LEU A 63 -9.81 12.64 -7.24
N THR A 64 -8.99 13.05 -8.20
CA THR A 64 -7.55 12.82 -8.21
C THR A 64 -6.86 14.15 -7.95
N LEU A 65 -6.06 14.21 -6.89
CA LEU A 65 -5.24 15.37 -6.52
C LEU A 65 -3.77 15.01 -6.73
N LEU A 66 -3.12 15.63 -7.70
CA LEU A 66 -1.71 15.41 -8.05
C LEU A 66 -0.88 16.60 -7.61
N ASN A 67 0.14 16.37 -6.77
CA ASN A 67 1.09 17.39 -6.37
C ASN A 67 2.09 17.64 -7.52
N LEU A 68 2.32 18.91 -7.88
CA LEU A 68 3.27 19.29 -8.92
C LEU A 68 4.66 19.65 -8.38
N GLY A 69 4.89 19.58 -7.06
CA GLY A 69 6.18 19.86 -6.42
C GLY A 69 6.55 21.35 -6.33
N LYS A 70 5.85 22.25 -7.05
CA LYS A 70 6.08 23.72 -7.05
C LYS A 70 5.12 24.49 -6.13
N GLY A 71 4.54 23.84 -5.13
CA GLY A 71 3.52 24.46 -4.27
C GLY A 71 2.14 24.58 -4.92
N SER A 72 1.90 23.88 -6.04
CA SER A 72 0.58 23.72 -6.66
C SER A 72 0.18 22.26 -6.79
N ALA A 73 -1.12 22.02 -6.94
CA ALA A 73 -1.66 20.72 -7.27
C ALA A 73 -2.72 20.82 -8.37
N ILE A 74 -2.87 19.73 -9.13
CA ILE A 74 -3.95 19.56 -10.11
C ILE A 74 -5.04 18.68 -9.50
N ALA A 75 -6.27 19.15 -9.54
CA ALA A 75 -7.46 18.39 -9.23
C ALA A 75 -8.15 17.96 -10.51
N ALA A 76 -8.36 16.66 -10.70
CA ALA A 76 -9.11 16.11 -11.82
C ALA A 76 -10.31 15.30 -11.30
N LYS A 77 -11.51 15.57 -11.82
CA LYS A 77 -12.73 14.79 -11.55
C LYS A 77 -13.63 14.75 -12.78
N GLY A 78 -13.64 13.61 -13.47
CA GLY A 78 -14.40 13.47 -14.71
C GLY A 78 -13.85 14.36 -15.81
N ARG A 79 -14.65 15.30 -16.33
CA ARG A 79 -14.25 16.23 -17.41
C ARG A 79 -13.63 17.54 -16.90
N PHE A 80 -13.57 17.73 -15.59
CA PHE A 80 -13.06 18.95 -14.98
C PHE A 80 -11.65 18.73 -14.45
N ALA A 81 -10.75 19.64 -14.80
CA ALA A 81 -9.41 19.72 -14.25
C ALA A 81 -9.12 21.17 -13.85
N LEU A 82 -8.50 21.37 -12.69
CA LEU A 82 -8.12 22.69 -12.18
C LEU A 82 -6.73 22.58 -11.55
N GLU A 83 -5.84 23.52 -11.85
CA GLU A 83 -4.58 23.68 -11.14
C GLU A 83 -4.70 24.86 -10.16
N SER A 84 -4.28 24.65 -8.91
CA SER A 84 -4.26 25.72 -7.91
C SER A 84 -3.37 25.37 -6.71
N PRO A 85 -2.69 26.35 -6.09
CA PRO A 85 -2.00 26.18 -4.80
C PRO A 85 -2.92 25.72 -3.66
N TYR A 86 -4.17 26.19 -3.66
CA TYR A 86 -5.14 25.84 -2.60
C TYR A 86 -5.55 24.35 -2.64
N LEU A 87 -5.31 23.66 -3.76
CA LEU A 87 -5.59 22.24 -3.88
C LEU A 87 -4.63 21.38 -3.06
N LEU A 88 -3.42 21.86 -2.76
CA LEU A 88 -2.53 21.18 -1.82
C LEU A 88 -3.11 21.20 -0.41
N LEU A 89 -3.61 22.35 0.05
CA LEU A 89 -4.27 22.46 1.35
C LEU A 89 -5.51 21.55 1.44
N LEU A 90 -6.27 21.46 0.34
CA LEU A 90 -7.39 20.53 0.26
C LEU A 90 -6.92 19.07 0.33
N LYS A 91 -5.86 18.71 -0.42
CA LYS A 91 -5.27 17.37 -0.38
C LYS A 91 -4.83 17.01 1.02
N ASP A 92 -4.05 17.87 1.68
CA ASP A 92 -3.56 17.66 3.04
C ASP A 92 -4.72 17.47 4.02
N ARG A 93 -5.80 18.25 3.87
CA ARG A 93 -7.00 18.11 4.70
C ARG A 93 -7.69 16.76 4.50
N ILE A 94 -7.88 16.33 3.25
CA ILE A 94 -8.52 15.04 2.93
C ILE A 94 -7.66 13.88 3.46
N ASP A 95 -6.35 13.93 3.23
CA ASP A 95 -5.42 12.88 3.63
C ASP A 95 -5.35 12.78 5.16
N ARG A 96 -5.23 13.91 5.87
CA ARG A 96 -5.26 13.92 7.35
C ARG A 96 -6.59 13.40 7.90
N GLN A 97 -7.72 13.83 7.34
CA GLN A 97 -9.04 13.35 7.78
C GLN A 97 -9.20 11.85 7.54
N PHE A 98 -8.64 11.33 6.44
CA PHE A 98 -8.62 9.90 6.18
C PHE A 98 -7.76 9.16 7.21
N MET A 99 -6.52 9.61 7.44
CA MET A 99 -5.60 8.99 8.39
C MET A 99 -6.12 9.02 9.83
N GLN A 100 -6.84 10.08 10.23
CA GLN A 100 -7.49 10.16 11.54
C GLN A 100 -8.47 9.00 11.81
N ARG A 101 -9.06 8.39 10.78
CA ARG A 101 -9.96 7.23 10.93
C ARG A 101 -9.23 5.94 11.29
N PHE A 102 -7.92 5.89 11.03
CA PHE A 102 -7.07 4.72 11.29
C PHE A 102 -6.11 4.95 12.45
N GLN A 103 -6.24 6.05 13.18
CA GLN A 103 -5.60 6.23 14.48
C GLN A 103 -6.31 5.31 15.49
N GLY A 104 -5.93 4.02 15.45
CA GLY A 104 -6.35 3.06 16.46
C GLY A 104 -5.79 3.45 17.83
N ARG A 105 -6.49 3.04 18.90
CA ARG A 105 -5.82 2.91 20.20
C ARG A 105 -4.61 2.00 19.99
N SER A 106 -3.42 2.38 20.47
CA SER A 106 -2.36 1.39 20.58
C SER A 106 -2.97 0.23 21.36
N MET A 107 -2.87 -0.99 20.84
CA MET A 107 -3.12 -2.14 21.69
C MET A 107 -2.05 -2.07 22.76
N GLY A 108 -2.41 -1.54 23.92
CA GLY A 108 -1.55 -1.47 25.09
C GLY A 108 -1.40 -2.88 25.62
N SER A 109 -0.54 -3.66 24.99
CA SER A 109 0.04 -4.84 25.61
C SER A 109 1.39 -4.40 26.21
N GLU A 110 1.56 -4.61 27.51
CA GLU A 110 2.88 -4.45 28.17
C GLU A 110 3.88 -5.51 27.65
N ASP A 111 3.37 -6.63 27.12
CA ASP A 111 4.15 -7.53 26.28
C ASP A 111 4.35 -6.90 24.91
N GLY A 112 5.62 -6.72 24.53
CA GLY A 112 5.99 -6.25 23.20
C GLY A 112 5.36 -7.16 22.13
N MET A 113 4.48 -6.59 21.31
CA MET A 113 3.96 -7.28 20.13
C MET A 113 5.16 -7.71 19.27
N ARG A 114 5.48 -9.01 19.25
CA ARG A 114 6.32 -9.61 18.21
C ARG A 114 5.49 -9.66 16.93
N CYS A 115 5.42 -8.53 16.25
CA CYS A 115 4.78 -8.45 14.95
C CYS A 115 5.71 -9.12 13.93
N GLU A 116 5.61 -10.44 13.83
CA GLU A 116 6.28 -11.29 12.86
C GLU A 116 5.53 -11.27 11.51
N GLY A 117 5.12 -10.10 11.00
CA GLY A 117 4.26 -9.98 9.82
C GLY A 117 4.87 -9.19 8.66
N CYS A 118 4.23 -9.19 7.48
CA CYS A 118 4.63 -8.42 6.29
C CYS A 118 4.79 -6.90 6.50
N ALA A 119 4.35 -6.39 7.65
CA ALA A 119 4.45 -5.00 8.07
C ALA A 119 5.27 -4.85 9.36
N ALA A 120 6.21 -5.76 9.63
CA ALA A 120 7.30 -5.58 10.60
C ALA A 120 8.28 -4.45 10.21
N LYS A 121 7.83 -3.50 9.38
CA LYS A 121 8.57 -2.27 9.10
C LYS A 121 8.57 -1.45 10.38
N LEU A 122 9.76 -1.16 10.89
CA LEU A 122 9.93 -0.23 12.00
C LEU A 122 9.20 1.07 11.66
N SER A 123 8.46 1.61 12.62
CA SER A 123 7.73 2.85 12.37
C SER A 123 8.72 3.97 12.04
N GLY A 124 8.32 4.89 11.16
CA GLY A 124 9.15 6.07 10.85
C GLY A 124 9.51 6.88 12.11
N GLN A 125 8.65 6.87 13.12
CA GLN A 125 8.92 7.50 14.43
C GLN A 125 10.04 6.78 15.19
N THR A 126 10.05 5.45 15.18
CA THR A 126 11.13 4.64 15.79
C THR A 126 12.46 4.88 15.09
N LEU A 127 12.46 4.94 13.75
CA LEU A 127 13.66 5.23 12.97
C LEU A 127 14.17 6.65 13.25
N GLN A 128 13.28 7.64 13.27
CA GLN A 128 13.64 9.04 13.50
C GLN A 128 14.13 9.31 14.94
N ALA A 129 13.72 8.49 15.91
CA ALA A 129 14.23 8.56 17.28
C ALA A 129 15.69 8.08 17.43
N VAL A 130 16.15 7.19 16.53
CA VAL A 130 17.49 6.59 16.59
C VAL A 130 18.43 7.21 15.56
N PHE A 131 17.91 7.55 14.38
CA PHE A 131 18.69 8.04 13.25
C PHE A 131 18.28 9.49 12.93
N PRO A 132 19.21 10.46 12.98
CA PRO A 132 18.92 11.84 12.60
C PRO A 132 18.82 11.98 11.07
N GLY A 133 17.62 12.24 10.53
CA GLY A 133 17.43 12.47 9.09
C GLY A 133 15.99 12.38 8.59
N VAL A 134 15.81 12.67 7.29
CA VAL A 134 14.58 12.36 6.52
C VAL A 134 14.76 10.96 5.94
N PHE A 135 13.79 10.08 6.20
CA PHE A 135 13.80 8.70 5.70
C PHE A 135 12.88 8.58 4.49
N GLU A 136 13.39 7.93 3.46
CA GLU A 136 12.62 7.47 2.30
C GLU A 136 12.64 5.93 2.29
N ASP A 137 11.77 5.31 1.51
CA ASP A 137 11.64 3.84 1.44
C ASP A 137 12.87 3.13 0.85
N ALA A 138 13.87 3.89 0.39
CA ALA A 138 15.16 3.38 -0.05
C ALA A 138 16.31 4.33 0.32
N ALA A 139 17.49 3.76 0.55
CA ALA A 139 18.72 4.53 0.73
C ALA A 139 19.25 4.96 -0.64
N ILE A 140 19.49 6.26 -0.80
CA ILE A 140 20.07 6.85 -2.01
C ILE A 140 21.54 7.18 -1.74
N GLU A 141 22.42 6.67 -2.59
CA GLU A 141 23.86 6.96 -2.60
C GLU A 141 24.19 7.66 -3.93
N ASP A 142 24.57 8.94 -3.84
CA ASP A 142 25.05 9.70 -5.00
C ASP A 142 26.49 9.29 -5.31
N LEU A 143 26.69 8.68 -6.48
CA LEU A 143 28.02 8.50 -7.08
C LEU A 143 28.19 9.58 -8.15
N GLU A 144 29.44 9.97 -8.44
CA GLU A 144 29.80 11.11 -9.30
C GLU A 144 28.92 11.23 -10.57
N ASP A 145 28.66 10.11 -11.26
CA ASP A 145 27.88 10.08 -12.51
C ASP A 145 26.55 9.31 -12.42
N ARG A 146 26.18 8.79 -11.25
CA ARG A 146 24.99 7.94 -11.11
C ARG A 146 24.45 7.90 -9.69
N MET A 147 23.13 7.82 -9.59
CA MET A 147 22.46 7.55 -8.32
C MET A 147 22.33 6.04 -8.11
N ARG A 148 22.68 5.54 -6.93
CA ARG A 148 22.40 4.17 -6.51
C ARG A 148 21.29 4.17 -5.47
N VAL A 149 20.25 3.39 -5.74
CA VAL A 149 19.11 3.21 -4.82
C VAL A 149 19.19 1.80 -4.25
N ARG A 150 19.05 1.68 -2.92
CA ARG A 150 19.03 0.40 -2.20
C ARG A 150 17.74 0.28 -1.39
N SER A 151 16.94 -0.74 -1.69
CA SER A 151 15.81 -1.17 -0.87
C SER A 151 16.12 -2.56 -0.30
N ILE A 152 15.69 -2.78 0.95
CA ILE A 152 15.75 -4.05 1.65
C ILE A 152 14.37 -4.27 2.24
N ASP A 153 13.77 -5.42 1.93
CA ASP A 153 12.57 -5.90 2.60
C ASP A 153 12.93 -7.13 3.45
N ALA A 154 12.36 -7.16 4.65
CA ALA A 154 12.37 -8.33 5.51
C ALA A 154 10.93 -8.84 5.66
N LEU A 155 10.69 -10.07 5.23
CA LEU A 155 9.41 -10.75 5.38
C LEU A 155 9.60 -11.89 6.38
N THR A 156 8.74 -11.97 7.39
CA THR A 156 8.62 -13.19 8.20
C THR A 156 8.16 -14.34 7.31
N TYR A 157 8.61 -15.56 7.60
CA TYR A 157 8.16 -16.79 6.96
C TYR A 157 6.63 -16.84 6.76
N LEU A 158 6.20 -16.66 5.51
CA LEU A 158 4.81 -16.80 5.04
C LEU A 158 4.54 -18.19 4.50
N VAL A 159 5.58 -18.86 3.99
CA VAL A 159 5.53 -20.20 3.43
C VAL A 159 6.75 -20.98 3.90
N ASP A 160 6.60 -22.28 4.12
CA ASP A 160 7.67 -23.12 4.67
C ASP A 160 8.85 -23.36 3.70
N ASP A 161 8.64 -23.11 2.41
CA ASP A 161 9.66 -23.30 1.36
C ASP A 161 10.63 -22.10 1.33
N PRO A 162 11.93 -22.30 1.68
CA PRO A 162 12.92 -21.22 1.71
C PRO A 162 13.20 -20.62 0.34
N TYR A 163 13.11 -21.41 -0.74
CA TYR A 163 13.31 -20.92 -2.09
C TYR A 163 12.16 -19.99 -2.49
N VAL A 164 10.92 -20.40 -2.20
CA VAL A 164 9.74 -19.56 -2.47
C VAL A 164 9.76 -18.30 -1.61
N MET A 165 10.12 -18.41 -0.33
CA MET A 165 10.32 -17.24 0.54
C MET A 165 11.37 -16.29 -0.03
N GLY A 166 12.53 -16.80 -0.48
CA GLY A 166 13.55 -15.97 -1.12
C GLY A 166 13.05 -15.26 -2.37
N VAL A 167 12.30 -15.94 -3.23
CA VAL A 167 11.68 -15.32 -4.42
C VAL A 167 10.69 -14.21 -4.04
N LEU A 168 9.88 -14.41 -3.00
CA LEU A 168 8.94 -13.40 -2.51
C LEU A 168 9.67 -12.17 -1.97
N SER A 169 10.66 -12.36 -1.10
CA SER A 169 11.45 -11.25 -0.51
C SER A 169 12.17 -10.43 -1.58
N VAL A 170 12.79 -11.09 -2.57
CA VAL A 170 13.46 -10.41 -3.70
C VAL A 170 12.47 -9.60 -4.53
N ARG A 171 11.30 -10.15 -4.84
CA ARG A 171 10.27 -9.43 -5.62
C ARG A 171 9.76 -8.20 -4.89
N HIS A 172 9.55 -8.30 -3.59
CA HIS A 172 9.12 -7.17 -2.75
C HIS A 172 10.18 -6.04 -2.75
N ALA A 173 11.43 -6.35 -2.43
CA ALA A 173 12.49 -5.34 -2.45
C ALA A 173 12.70 -4.69 -3.84
N MET A 174 12.55 -5.48 -4.93
CA MET A 174 12.62 -4.94 -6.29
C MET A 174 11.45 -4.02 -6.65
N THR A 175 10.26 -4.26 -6.11
CA THR A 175 9.10 -3.41 -6.40
C THR A 175 9.29 -1.97 -5.93
N ASP A 176 9.96 -1.76 -4.80
CA ASP A 176 10.28 -0.42 -4.31
C ASP A 176 11.25 0.29 -5.24
N ILE A 177 12.28 -0.41 -5.75
CA ILE A 177 13.22 0.14 -6.74
C ILE A 177 12.51 0.56 -8.02
N TRP A 178 11.60 -0.27 -8.53
CA TRP A 178 10.80 0.07 -9.71
C TRP A 178 9.83 1.23 -9.45
N ALA A 179 9.22 1.30 -8.26
CA ALA A 179 8.33 2.39 -7.88
C ALA A 179 9.05 3.74 -7.84
N MET A 180 10.34 3.74 -7.44
CA MET A 180 11.21 4.91 -7.49
C MET A 180 11.72 5.25 -8.90
N GLY A 181 11.32 4.49 -9.93
CA GLY A 181 11.76 4.71 -11.31
C GLY A 181 13.19 4.26 -11.60
N ALA A 182 13.83 3.53 -10.68
CA ALA A 182 15.18 3.00 -10.84
C ALA A 182 15.16 1.60 -11.48
N ARG A 183 16.32 1.17 -11.98
CA ARG A 183 16.53 -0.18 -12.53
C ARG A 183 17.31 -1.02 -11.52
N PRO A 184 16.77 -2.17 -11.04
CA PRO A 184 17.51 -3.06 -10.17
C PRO A 184 18.73 -3.65 -10.90
N THR A 185 19.93 -3.49 -10.32
CA THR A 185 21.18 -4.05 -10.87
C THR A 185 21.77 -5.14 -9.97
N GLN A 186 21.44 -5.11 -8.68
CA GLN A 186 21.94 -6.02 -7.67
C GLN A 186 20.79 -6.32 -6.70
N CYS A 187 20.81 -7.52 -6.12
CA CYS A 187 19.82 -7.93 -5.12
C CYS A 187 20.53 -8.56 -3.92
N LEU A 188 20.13 -8.15 -2.72
CA LEU A 188 20.52 -8.78 -1.46
C LEU A 188 19.24 -9.28 -0.80
N SER A 189 19.17 -10.59 -0.52
CA SER A 189 18.05 -11.18 0.22
C SER A 189 18.51 -11.48 1.64
N LEU A 190 17.76 -10.97 2.61
CA LEU A 190 17.92 -11.32 4.02
C LEU A 190 16.79 -12.28 4.39
N ILE A 191 17.12 -13.47 4.86
CA ILE A 191 16.15 -14.45 5.37
C ILE A 191 16.45 -14.62 6.85
N GLY A 192 15.58 -14.11 7.70
CA GLY A 192 15.59 -14.40 9.13
C GLY A 192 15.01 -15.79 9.37
N VAL A 193 15.70 -16.61 10.16
CA VAL A 193 15.25 -17.94 10.60
C VAL A 193 14.70 -17.82 12.01
#